data_AF-A0A811NRI3-F1
#
_entry.id   AF-A0A811NRI3-F1
#
_cell.length_a   1.000
_cell.length_b   1.000
_cell.length_c   1.000
_cell.angle_alpha   90.00
_cell.angle_beta   90.00
_cell.angle_gamma   90.00
#
_symmetry.space_group_name_H-M   'P 1'
#
loop_
_entity.id
_entity.type
_entity.pdbx_description
1 polymer ?
#
loop_
_entity_poly.entity_id
_entity_poly.type
_entity_poly.pdbx_seq_one_letter_code
_entity_poly.pdbx_strand_id
1 'polypeptide(L)'
;MRILCWCLLGHINNQYNTCFWMLVKSGKSEQEAQLALKGTFAKDKNELLAQQFQINYDDEPAMFRKGSSVYREKVETTVKIGDYGDPIKRPRLKVTVAHVDIIGPEFWENHQHILREGKFTHGFVKKFGINRILSPCNWIVVRINACQFDQFSTIHSFDMPNDETALRLMNKSASLMMEQYADIVFGYGFNNGYSFVFHEKTELYQRQESLILSSCSSYFTSLYMTKWKEFFPYTELMQTPRFEAEALCYPKLKIVCEYLSWRQAECHAGNQCNTIHAFGC
;
A
#
# COMPACT_ATOMS: atom_id res chain seq x y z
N MET A 1 -12.16 -22.75 27.58
CA MET A 1 -11.78 -21.32 27.45
C MET A 1 -11.53 -21.06 25.97
N ARG A 2 -12.53 -20.50 25.28
CA ARG A 2 -12.53 -20.32 23.82
C ARG A 2 -11.65 -19.09 23.48
N ILE A 3 -10.42 -19.33 23.03
CA ILE A 3 -9.64 -18.29 22.34
C ILE A 3 -10.19 -18.23 20.92
N LEU A 4 -11.11 -17.29 20.72
CA LEU A 4 -11.61 -16.90 19.41
C LEU A 4 -10.43 -16.27 18.63
N CYS A 5 -9.86 -17.08 17.74
CA CYS A 5 -8.93 -16.65 16.71
C CYS A 5 -9.67 -15.70 15.76
N TRP A 6 -9.57 -14.39 16.02
CA TRP A 6 -10.18 -13.30 15.24
C TRP A 6 -9.11 -12.47 14.50
N CYS A 7 -8.01 -13.09 14.05
CA CYS A 7 -6.95 -12.42 13.28
C CYS A 7 -6.89 -12.84 11.79
N LEU A 8 -7.92 -13.47 11.22
CA LEU A 8 -7.85 -14.09 9.89
C LEU A 8 -8.97 -13.71 8.91
N LEU A 9 -9.58 -12.52 9.04
CA LEU A 9 -10.60 -12.04 8.09
C LEU A 9 -10.15 -10.74 7.44
N GLY A 10 -9.25 -10.87 6.45
CA GLY A 10 -8.81 -9.75 5.59
C GLY A 10 -7.57 -10.02 4.75
N HIS A 11 -6.83 -11.10 5.00
CA HIS A 11 -5.54 -11.38 4.38
C HIS A 11 -5.63 -12.56 3.40
N ILE A 12 -6.25 -12.33 2.23
CA ILE A 12 -6.29 -13.34 1.17
C ILE A 12 -5.19 -13.02 0.14
N ASN A 13 -4.30 -13.99 -0.06
CA ASN A 13 -3.12 -13.98 -0.93
C ASN A 13 -3.47 -13.66 -2.41
N ASN A 14 -2.69 -12.82 -3.08
CA ASN A 14 -2.91 -12.47 -4.50
C ASN A 14 -2.92 -13.70 -5.43
N GLN A 15 -1.98 -14.64 -5.26
CA GLN A 15 -1.92 -15.87 -6.05
C GLN A 15 -3.13 -16.79 -5.77
N TYR A 16 -3.55 -16.87 -4.50
CA TYR A 16 -4.75 -17.61 -4.11
C TYR A 16 -6.01 -16.98 -4.73
N ASN A 17 -6.17 -15.65 -4.63
CA ASN A 17 -7.28 -14.92 -5.23
C ASN A 17 -7.33 -15.11 -6.74
N THR A 18 -6.18 -15.06 -7.41
CA THR A 18 -6.09 -15.33 -8.84
C THR A 18 -6.62 -16.72 -9.17
N CYS A 19 -6.15 -17.76 -8.48
CA CYS A 19 -6.66 -19.12 -8.69
C CYS A 19 -8.16 -19.22 -8.38
N PHE A 20 -8.61 -18.60 -7.28
CA PHE A 20 -9.99 -18.66 -6.81
C PHE A 20 -10.94 -18.06 -7.85
N TRP A 21 -10.66 -16.85 -8.32
CA TRP A 21 -11.50 -16.16 -9.29
C TRP A 21 -11.42 -16.78 -10.67
N MET A 22 -10.28 -17.38 -11.07
CA MET A 22 -10.20 -18.14 -12.31
C MET A 22 -11.07 -19.41 -12.27
N LEU A 23 -11.09 -20.12 -11.14
CA LEU A 23 -11.98 -21.26 -10.93
C LEU A 23 -13.46 -20.86 -10.93
N VAL A 24 -13.81 -19.72 -10.32
CA VAL A 24 -15.18 -19.20 -10.35
C VAL A 24 -15.57 -18.80 -11.79
N LYS A 25 -14.68 -18.12 -12.53
CA LYS A 25 -14.90 -17.78 -13.95
C LYS A 25 -15.01 -19.02 -14.84
N SER A 26 -14.40 -20.14 -14.46
CA SER A 26 -14.54 -21.43 -15.16
C SER A 26 -15.86 -22.15 -14.89
N GLY A 27 -16.77 -21.55 -14.11
CA GLY A 27 -18.10 -22.08 -13.80
C GLY A 27 -18.20 -22.84 -12.48
N LYS A 28 -17.16 -22.87 -11.64
CA LYS A 28 -17.27 -23.45 -10.28
C LYS A 28 -17.97 -22.49 -9.33
N SER A 29 -18.69 -23.03 -8.37
CA SER A 29 -19.19 -22.24 -7.25
C SER A 29 -18.04 -21.76 -6.35
N GLU A 30 -18.27 -20.71 -5.57
CA GLU A 30 -17.30 -20.21 -4.60
C GLU A 30 -16.87 -21.29 -3.58
N GLN A 31 -17.81 -22.16 -3.17
CA GLN A 31 -17.52 -23.26 -2.24
C GLN A 31 -16.61 -24.31 -2.86
N GLU A 32 -16.85 -24.68 -4.12
CA GLU A 32 -16.00 -25.63 -4.86
C GLU A 32 -14.60 -25.06 -5.12
N ALA A 33 -14.51 -23.76 -5.44
CA ALA A 33 -13.23 -23.09 -5.63
C ALA A 33 -12.43 -23.03 -4.32
N GLN A 34 -13.07 -22.72 -3.18
CA GLN A 34 -12.43 -22.77 -1.86
C GLN A 34 -11.94 -24.18 -1.51
N LEU A 35 -12.76 -25.21 -1.74
CA LEU A 35 -12.37 -26.60 -1.49
C LEU A 35 -11.20 -27.05 -2.37
N ALA A 36 -11.20 -26.66 -3.64
CA ALA A 36 -10.12 -26.98 -4.58
C ALA A 36 -8.78 -26.34 -4.18
N LEU A 37 -8.79 -25.16 -3.57
CA LEU A 37 -7.59 -24.45 -3.15
C LEU A 37 -7.16 -24.76 -1.71
N LYS A 38 -7.99 -25.46 -0.94
CA LYS A 38 -7.71 -25.79 0.45
C LYS A 38 -6.51 -26.73 0.54
N GLY A 39 -5.50 -26.33 1.31
CA GLY A 39 -4.28 -27.13 1.52
C GLY A 39 -3.27 -27.10 0.38
N THR A 40 -3.49 -26.29 -0.66
CA THR A 40 -2.55 -26.15 -1.78
C THR A 40 -1.36 -25.25 -1.45
N PHE A 41 -0.18 -25.63 -1.93
CA PHE A 41 1.04 -24.83 -1.87
C PHE A 41 1.15 -23.88 -3.06
N ALA A 42 2.12 -22.95 -3.00
CA ALA A 42 2.35 -21.99 -4.09
C ALA A 42 2.67 -22.68 -5.43
N LYS A 43 3.37 -23.82 -5.38
CA LYS A 43 3.69 -24.61 -6.58
C LYS A 43 2.43 -25.18 -7.22
N ASP A 44 1.56 -25.80 -6.42
CA ASP A 44 0.30 -26.39 -6.89
C ASP A 44 -0.60 -25.33 -7.55
N LYS A 45 -0.62 -24.12 -6.99
CA LYS A 45 -1.36 -22.97 -7.55
C LYS A 45 -0.81 -22.52 -8.90
N ASN A 46 0.51 -22.45 -9.06
CA ASN A 46 1.14 -22.14 -10.34
C ASN A 46 0.87 -23.24 -11.37
N GLU A 47 0.96 -24.51 -10.97
CA GLU A 47 0.63 -25.65 -11.84
C GLU A 47 -0.86 -25.60 -12.26
N LEU A 48 -1.77 -25.26 -11.34
CA LEU A 48 -3.20 -25.10 -11.64
C LEU A 48 -3.45 -23.98 -12.65
N LEU A 49 -2.85 -22.79 -12.46
CA LEU A 49 -2.97 -21.67 -13.39
C LEU A 49 -2.40 -22.00 -14.77
N ALA A 50 -1.23 -22.63 -14.82
CA ALA A 50 -0.58 -23.00 -16.07
C ALA A 50 -1.34 -24.10 -16.83
N GLN A 51 -1.78 -25.15 -16.13
CA GLN A 51 -2.42 -26.31 -16.77
C GLN A 51 -3.87 -26.04 -17.18
N GLN A 52 -4.67 -25.41 -16.31
CA GLN A 52 -6.10 -25.23 -16.56
C GLN A 52 -6.43 -23.94 -17.33
N PHE A 53 -5.62 -22.90 -17.14
CA PHE A 53 -5.92 -21.57 -17.67
C PHE A 53 -4.85 -21.04 -18.62
N GLN A 54 -3.72 -21.74 -18.78
CA GLN A 54 -2.56 -21.28 -19.57
C GLN A 54 -2.05 -19.91 -19.10
N ILE A 55 -2.22 -19.61 -17.81
CA ILE A 55 -1.76 -18.37 -17.18
C ILE A 55 -0.46 -18.65 -16.43
N ASN A 56 0.58 -17.90 -16.76
CA ASN A 56 1.79 -17.84 -15.97
C ASN A 56 1.70 -16.64 -15.01
N TYR A 57 1.67 -16.91 -13.70
CA TYR A 57 1.58 -15.85 -12.70
C TYR A 57 2.74 -14.85 -12.79
N ASP A 58 3.93 -15.28 -13.22
CA ASP A 58 5.09 -14.38 -13.34
C ASP A 58 4.96 -13.35 -14.46
N ASP A 59 4.05 -13.58 -15.41
CA ASP A 59 3.73 -12.65 -16.51
C ASP A 59 2.68 -11.61 -16.10
N GLU A 60 2.07 -11.74 -14.92
CA GLU A 60 1.15 -10.72 -14.38
C GLU A 60 1.86 -9.37 -14.17
N PRO A 61 1.16 -8.24 -14.39
CA PRO A 61 1.67 -6.91 -14.13
C PRO A 61 2.30 -6.79 -12.74
N ALA A 62 3.47 -6.14 -12.69
CA ALA A 62 4.23 -5.99 -11.45
C ALA A 62 3.39 -5.32 -10.34
N MET A 63 2.42 -4.47 -10.67
CA MET A 63 1.54 -3.82 -9.71
C MET A 63 0.66 -4.78 -8.90
N PHE A 64 0.28 -5.92 -9.48
CA PHE A 64 -0.51 -6.94 -8.78
C PHE A 64 0.39 -7.84 -7.94
N ARG A 65 1.61 -8.11 -8.41
CA ARG A 65 2.55 -9.01 -7.71
C ARG A 65 3.29 -8.33 -6.57
N LYS A 66 3.79 -7.12 -6.80
CA LYS A 66 4.71 -6.39 -5.91
C LYS A 66 4.04 -5.27 -5.13
N GLY A 67 2.77 -4.98 -5.39
CA GLY A 67 2.09 -3.79 -4.87
C GLY A 67 2.67 -2.50 -5.47
N SER A 68 2.45 -1.39 -4.79
CA SER A 68 2.78 -0.04 -5.26
C SER A 68 3.59 0.71 -4.21
N SER A 69 4.80 1.11 -4.57
CA SER A 69 5.69 1.93 -3.76
C SER A 69 5.62 3.38 -4.22
N VAL A 70 5.31 4.30 -3.31
CA VAL A 70 5.29 5.75 -3.56
C VAL A 70 6.45 6.36 -2.79
N TYR A 71 7.35 7.03 -3.50
CA TYR A 71 8.51 7.67 -2.86
C TYR A 71 9.00 8.87 -3.65
N ARG A 72 9.91 9.65 -3.06
CA ARG A 72 10.55 10.79 -3.74
C ARG A 72 11.86 10.36 -4.38
N GLU A 73 11.89 10.41 -5.70
CA GLU A 73 13.06 10.08 -6.51
C GLU A 73 13.84 11.35 -6.87
N LYS A 74 15.17 11.30 -6.84
CA LYS A 74 16.04 12.39 -7.29
C LYS A 74 16.12 12.35 -8.81
N VAL A 75 15.45 13.28 -9.47
CA VAL A 75 15.44 13.42 -10.94
C VAL A 75 16.17 14.68 -11.38
N GLU A 76 16.96 14.59 -12.45
CA GLU A 76 17.54 15.77 -13.08
C GLU A 76 16.46 16.54 -13.84
N THR A 77 16.22 17.80 -13.46
CA THR A 77 15.28 18.67 -14.17
C THR A 77 16.02 19.83 -14.78
N THR A 78 15.79 20.10 -16.07
CA THR A 78 16.26 21.33 -16.73
C THR A 78 15.52 22.52 -16.14
N VAL A 79 16.23 23.41 -15.45
CA VAL A 79 15.64 24.58 -14.77
C VAL A 79 15.68 25.82 -15.66
N LYS A 80 16.71 25.94 -16.48
CA LYS A 80 16.91 27.01 -17.46
C LYS A 80 17.68 26.46 -18.65
N ILE A 81 17.47 27.06 -19.82
CA ILE A 81 18.33 26.91 -20.97
C ILE A 81 19.33 28.08 -20.89
N GLY A 82 20.63 27.79 -20.87
CA GLY A 82 21.67 28.80 -20.86
C GLY A 82 21.68 29.60 -22.16
N ASP A 83 22.41 30.72 -22.16
CA ASP A 83 22.43 31.65 -23.30
C ASP A 83 22.94 31.02 -24.61
N TYR A 84 23.63 29.87 -24.53
CA TYR A 84 24.13 29.08 -25.66
C TYR A 84 23.30 27.83 -25.99
N GLY A 85 22.14 27.63 -25.35
CA GLY A 85 21.28 26.46 -25.57
C GLY A 85 21.54 25.28 -24.64
N ASP A 86 22.55 25.35 -23.77
CA ASP A 86 22.86 24.27 -22.84
C ASP A 86 21.84 24.16 -21.70
N PRO A 87 21.26 22.97 -21.44
CA PRO A 87 20.29 22.80 -20.36
C PRO A 87 20.97 22.80 -18.98
N ILE A 88 20.65 23.79 -18.14
CA ILE A 88 21.08 23.83 -16.74
C ILE A 88 20.20 22.87 -15.94
N LYS A 89 20.74 21.69 -15.67
CA LYS A 89 20.07 20.66 -14.88
C LYS A 89 20.30 20.88 -13.40
N ARG A 90 19.25 20.68 -12.58
CA ARG A 90 19.36 20.59 -11.12
C ARG A 90 18.61 19.36 -10.62
N PRO A 91 19.14 18.66 -9.60
CA PRO A 91 18.42 17.56 -8.99
C PRO A 91 17.20 18.11 -8.25
N ARG A 92 16.03 17.52 -8.53
CA ARG A 92 14.78 17.78 -7.83
C ARG A 92 14.19 16.46 -7.34
N LEU A 93 13.45 16.53 -6.23
CA LEU A 93 12.69 15.39 -5.73
C LEU A 93 11.33 15.38 -6.42
N LYS A 94 11.02 14.30 -7.13
CA LYS A 94 9.71 14.06 -7.76
C LYS A 94 9.05 12.87 -7.07
N VAL A 95 7.76 12.99 -6.75
CA VAL A 95 6.99 11.85 -6.26
C VAL A 95 6.79 10.87 -7.42
N THR A 96 7.28 9.64 -7.24
CA THR A 96 7.20 8.55 -8.21
C THR A 96 6.42 7.41 -7.59
N VAL A 97 5.59 6.75 -8.41
CA VAL A 97 4.96 5.47 -8.08
C VAL A 97 5.68 4.38 -8.87
N ALA A 98 6.16 3.34 -8.20
CA ALA A 98 6.85 2.22 -8.83
C ALA A 98 6.38 0.88 -8.24
N HIS A 99 6.59 -0.20 -9.00
CA HIS A 99 6.22 -1.57 -8.62
C HIS A 99 7.49 -2.42 -8.51
N VAL A 100 8.26 -2.18 -7.45
CA VAL A 100 9.64 -2.67 -7.28
C VAL A 100 9.75 -3.61 -6.10
N ASP A 101 10.79 -4.45 -6.08
CA ASP A 101 11.10 -5.30 -4.92
C ASP A 101 11.74 -4.44 -3.82
N ILE A 102 11.05 -4.35 -2.68
CA ILE A 102 11.48 -3.66 -1.46
C ILE A 102 11.79 -4.65 -0.32
N ILE A 103 11.71 -5.95 -0.59
CA ILE A 103 12.21 -7.03 0.28
C ILE A 103 13.73 -7.11 0.14
N GLY A 104 14.22 -7.07 -1.11
CA GLY A 104 15.65 -7.09 -1.41
C GLY A 104 16.40 -5.83 -0.94
N PRO A 105 17.72 -5.93 -0.66
CA PRO A 105 18.53 -4.79 -0.24
C PRO A 105 18.80 -3.80 -1.38
N GLU A 106 18.79 -4.25 -2.64
CA GLU A 106 19.15 -3.48 -3.83
C GLU A 106 18.37 -2.16 -3.94
N PHE A 107 17.06 -2.20 -3.70
CA PHE A 107 16.23 -1.00 -3.72
C PHE A 107 16.69 0.02 -2.66
N TRP A 108 16.89 -0.42 -1.42
CA TRP A 108 17.26 0.47 -0.31
C TRP A 108 18.69 0.99 -0.43
N GLU A 109 19.60 0.20 -1.01
CA GLU A 109 20.97 0.60 -1.30
C GLU A 109 21.04 1.68 -2.39
N ASN A 110 20.23 1.55 -3.43
CA ASN A 110 20.16 2.54 -4.51
C ASN A 110 19.39 3.82 -4.11
N HIS A 111 18.55 3.76 -3.07
CA HIS A 111 17.67 4.86 -2.67
C HIS A 111 17.88 5.32 -1.22
N GLN A 112 19.13 5.37 -0.74
CA GLN A 112 19.45 5.77 0.64
C GLN A 112 18.91 7.16 1.04
N HIS A 113 18.63 8.05 0.08
CA HIS A 113 18.09 9.39 0.35
C HIS A 113 16.64 9.36 0.83
N ILE A 114 15.84 8.36 0.41
CA ILE A 114 14.41 8.27 0.74
C ILE A 114 14.20 8.33 2.26
N LEU A 115 15.00 7.56 3.00
CA LEU A 115 14.86 7.41 4.45
C LEU A 115 15.78 8.35 5.27
N ARG A 116 16.60 9.19 4.62
CA ARG A 116 17.58 10.06 5.31
C ARG A 116 17.26 11.55 5.21
N GLU A 117 16.58 11.99 4.17
CA GLU A 117 16.33 13.41 3.89
C GLU A 117 14.85 13.78 4.09
N GLY A 118 14.52 14.49 5.18
CA GLY A 118 13.20 15.10 5.38
C GLY A 118 13.25 16.62 5.22
N LYS A 119 12.35 17.20 4.42
CA LYS A 119 12.08 18.65 4.41
C LYS A 119 10.78 18.89 5.16
N PHE A 120 10.84 19.72 6.19
CA PHE A 120 9.74 19.92 7.13
C PHE A 120 9.21 21.35 7.01
N THR A 121 7.90 21.49 6.83
CA THR A 121 7.22 22.80 6.89
C THR A 121 5.97 22.62 7.72
N HIS A 122 5.97 23.12 8.96
CA HIS A 122 4.83 22.99 9.88
C HIS A 122 4.13 24.33 10.10
N GLY A 123 2.80 24.32 10.04
CA GLY A 123 1.94 25.41 10.52
C GLY A 123 1.54 25.17 11.98
N PHE A 124 1.52 26.21 12.80
CA PHE A 124 1.13 26.13 14.21
C PHE A 124 -0.33 25.70 14.38
N VAL A 125 -0.57 24.62 15.13
CA VAL A 125 -1.92 24.21 15.57
C VAL A 125 -2.00 24.32 17.10
N LYS A 126 -3.08 24.93 17.60
CA LYS A 126 -3.34 25.13 19.05
C LYS A 126 -3.66 23.79 19.72
N LYS A 127 -3.12 23.58 20.92
CA LYS A 127 -3.35 22.40 21.77
C LYS A 127 -4.79 22.35 22.30
N PHE A 128 -5.49 21.24 22.06
CA PHE A 128 -6.69 20.87 22.78
C PHE A 128 -6.63 19.38 23.17
N GLY A 129 -7.04 19.07 24.40
CA GLY A 129 -7.43 17.73 24.86
C GLY A 129 -6.34 16.79 25.40
N ILE A 130 -6.77 15.89 26.29
CA ILE A 130 -6.04 14.71 26.78
C ILE A 130 -5.97 13.71 25.61
N ASN A 131 -4.97 13.84 24.74
CA ASN A 131 -4.83 13.00 23.56
C ASN A 131 -3.51 12.22 23.63
N ARG A 132 -3.51 10.98 23.11
CA ARG A 132 -2.30 10.16 22.96
C ARG A 132 -1.31 10.88 22.05
N ILE A 133 -0.16 11.23 22.59
CA ILE A 133 0.96 11.82 21.86
C ILE A 133 1.92 10.67 21.51
N LEU A 134 2.23 10.52 20.23
CA LEU A 134 3.15 9.48 19.76
C LEU A 134 4.58 9.84 20.18
N SER A 135 5.32 8.86 20.72
CA SER A 135 6.66 9.06 21.27
C SER A 135 7.58 9.80 20.29
N PRO A 136 8.32 10.83 20.74
CA PRO A 136 9.33 11.50 19.92
C PRO A 136 10.38 10.52 19.38
N CYS A 137 11.02 10.86 18.26
CA CYS A 137 12.07 10.07 17.60
C CYS A 137 11.65 8.66 17.15
N ASN A 138 10.35 8.33 17.18
CA ASN A 138 9.83 7.13 16.55
C ASN A 138 9.37 7.45 15.12
N TRP A 139 9.66 6.54 14.21
CA TRP A 139 9.00 6.46 12.90
C TRP A 139 7.52 6.17 13.11
N ILE A 140 6.65 6.86 12.39
CA ILE A 140 5.21 6.62 12.44
C ILE A 140 4.80 6.01 11.11
N VAL A 141 4.19 4.83 11.14
CA VAL A 141 3.54 4.24 9.98
C VAL A 141 2.04 4.40 10.15
N VAL A 142 1.41 5.19 9.28
CA VAL A 142 -0.04 5.33 9.22
C VAL A 142 -0.55 4.36 8.16
N ARG A 143 -1.32 3.35 8.57
CA ARG A 143 -1.99 2.45 7.64
C ARG A 143 -3.40 2.94 7.41
N ILE A 144 -3.79 3.08 6.15
CA ILE A 144 -5.12 3.44 5.71
C ILE A 144 -5.70 2.23 4.99
N ASN A 145 -6.85 1.71 5.45
CA ASN A 145 -7.54 0.59 4.82
C ASN A 145 -8.96 1.00 4.44
N ALA A 146 -9.42 0.57 3.27
CA ALA A 146 -10.81 0.77 2.87
C ALA A 146 -11.74 -0.14 3.68
N CYS A 147 -12.74 0.44 4.31
CA CYS A 147 -13.79 -0.29 5.01
C CYS A 147 -14.79 -0.87 4.01
N GLN A 148 -15.26 -2.09 4.26
CA GLN A 148 -16.30 -2.75 3.44
C GLN A 148 -15.94 -2.77 1.94
N PHE A 149 -14.65 -2.96 1.62
CA PHE A 149 -14.17 -2.89 0.25
C PHE A 149 -14.82 -3.93 -0.67
N ASP A 150 -15.16 -5.12 -0.17
CA ASP A 150 -15.84 -6.15 -0.96
C ASP A 150 -17.24 -5.72 -1.42
N GLN A 151 -17.96 -4.99 -0.58
CA GLN A 151 -19.26 -4.42 -0.93
C GLN A 151 -19.06 -3.26 -1.93
N PHE A 152 -18.06 -2.41 -1.68
CA PHE A 152 -17.75 -1.29 -2.55
C PHE A 152 -17.34 -1.74 -3.95
N SER A 153 -16.48 -2.77 -4.07
CA SER A 153 -16.03 -3.33 -5.34
C SER A 153 -17.19 -3.95 -6.12
N THR A 154 -18.09 -4.66 -5.43
CA THR A 154 -19.30 -5.24 -6.04
C THR A 154 -20.23 -4.17 -6.61
N ILE A 155 -20.50 -3.11 -5.83
CA ILE A 155 -21.39 -2.02 -6.26
C ILE A 155 -20.85 -1.30 -7.50
N HIS A 156 -19.53 -1.13 -7.58
CA HIS A 156 -18.88 -0.44 -8.70
C HIS A 156 -18.36 -1.39 -9.79
N SER A 157 -18.67 -2.69 -9.70
CA SER A 157 -18.31 -3.72 -10.68
C SER A 157 -16.82 -3.79 -10.99
N PHE A 158 -15.98 -3.76 -9.95
CA PHE A 158 -14.53 -3.87 -10.11
C PHE A 158 -14.12 -5.25 -10.61
N ASP A 159 -13.05 -5.29 -11.40
CA ASP A 159 -12.48 -6.54 -11.90
C ASP A 159 -11.88 -7.38 -10.77
N MET A 160 -12.15 -8.69 -10.80
CA MET A 160 -11.56 -9.66 -9.88
C MET A 160 -10.51 -10.54 -10.60
N PRO A 161 -9.38 -10.88 -9.95
CA PRO A 161 -9.02 -10.59 -8.55
C PRO A 161 -8.54 -9.17 -8.28
N ASN A 162 -8.10 -8.45 -9.32
CA ASN A 162 -7.50 -7.12 -9.22
C ASN A 162 -8.07 -6.22 -10.30
N ASP A 163 -8.46 -5.01 -9.91
CA ASP A 163 -8.87 -3.96 -10.82
C ASP A 163 -7.73 -2.95 -10.97
N GLU A 164 -7.16 -2.90 -12.18
CA GLU A 164 -6.05 -2.01 -12.49
C GLU A 164 -6.43 -0.54 -12.30
N THR A 165 -7.63 -0.16 -12.70
CA THR A 165 -8.12 1.23 -12.65
C THR A 165 -8.30 1.68 -11.20
N ALA A 166 -8.88 0.81 -10.35
CA ALA A 166 -9.03 1.06 -8.93
C ALA A 166 -7.67 1.21 -8.22
N LEU A 167 -6.69 0.37 -8.56
CA LEU A 167 -5.33 0.46 -8.01
C LEU A 167 -4.62 1.72 -8.48
N ARG A 168 -4.77 2.12 -9.75
CA ARG A 168 -4.25 3.38 -10.28
C ARG A 168 -4.85 4.59 -9.56
N LEU A 169 -6.15 4.56 -9.23
CA LEU A 169 -6.80 5.59 -8.41
C LEU A 169 -6.25 5.64 -6.97
N MET A 170 -6.06 4.49 -6.33
CA MET A 170 -5.41 4.41 -5.01
C MET A 170 -3.98 4.99 -5.05
N ASN A 171 -3.20 4.64 -6.07
CA ASN A 171 -1.85 5.13 -6.28
C ASN A 171 -1.80 6.62 -6.54
N LYS A 172 -2.74 7.14 -7.34
CA LYS A 172 -2.83 8.58 -7.57
C LYS A 172 -3.16 9.32 -6.28
N SER A 173 -4.09 8.81 -5.49
CA SER A 173 -4.44 9.37 -4.19
C SER A 173 -3.25 9.35 -3.23
N ALA A 174 -2.48 8.26 -3.19
CA ALA A 174 -1.27 8.15 -2.38
C ALA A 174 -0.17 9.11 -2.82
N SER A 175 0.03 9.29 -4.13
CA SER A 175 1.01 10.25 -4.66
C SER A 175 0.68 11.69 -4.25
N LEU A 176 -0.60 12.09 -4.35
CA LEU A 176 -1.07 13.42 -3.93
C LEU A 176 -0.99 13.60 -2.41
N MET A 177 -1.24 12.54 -1.64
CA MET A 177 -1.04 12.55 -0.19
C MET A 177 0.43 12.80 0.16
N MET A 178 1.36 12.16 -0.55
CA MET A 178 2.79 12.41 -0.37
C MET A 178 3.20 13.81 -0.84
N GLU A 179 2.58 14.37 -1.88
CA GLU A 179 2.82 15.77 -2.28
C GLU A 179 2.38 16.76 -1.19
N GLN A 180 1.24 16.51 -0.53
CA GLN A 180 0.71 17.35 0.53
C GLN A 180 1.51 17.25 1.85
N TYR A 181 1.91 16.04 2.25
CA TYR A 181 2.65 15.82 3.50
C TYR A 181 4.13 15.55 3.21
N ALA A 182 4.93 16.61 3.33
CA ALA A 182 6.39 16.54 3.14
C ALA A 182 7.08 15.54 4.10
N ASP A 183 6.52 15.38 5.30
CA ASP A 183 6.99 14.46 6.34
C ASP A 183 6.83 12.97 5.98
N ILE A 184 5.94 12.62 5.05
CA ILE A 184 5.81 11.25 4.53
C ILE A 184 7.02 10.99 3.64
N VAL A 185 7.85 10.02 3.98
CA VAL A 185 9.07 9.68 3.23
C VAL A 185 8.87 8.50 2.29
N PHE A 186 7.94 7.62 2.60
CA PHE A 186 7.67 6.41 1.81
C PHE A 186 6.21 6.00 1.95
N GLY A 187 5.62 5.46 0.89
CA GLY A 187 4.31 4.86 0.86
C GLY A 187 4.38 3.47 0.25
N TYR A 188 3.62 2.51 0.79
CA TYR A 188 3.46 1.19 0.20
C TYR A 188 2.00 0.76 0.23
N GLY A 189 1.41 0.42 -0.91
CA GLY A 189 0.02 0.00 -1.03
C GLY A 189 -0.14 -1.29 -1.80
N PHE A 190 -1.07 -2.12 -1.34
CA PHE A 190 -1.57 -3.27 -2.07
C PHE A 190 -2.99 -3.58 -1.62
N ASN A 191 -3.75 -4.28 -2.48
CA ASN A 191 -5.16 -4.59 -2.24
C ASN A 191 -5.95 -3.31 -1.93
N ASN A 192 -6.60 -3.25 -0.77
CA ASN A 192 -7.50 -2.18 -0.36
C ASN A 192 -6.87 -1.18 0.64
N GLY A 193 -5.54 -1.19 0.80
CA GLY A 193 -4.87 -0.37 1.81
C GLY A 193 -3.52 0.21 1.40
N TYR A 194 -3.11 1.25 2.13
CA TYR A 194 -1.85 1.96 1.96
C TYR A 194 -1.17 2.20 3.31
N SER A 195 0.13 2.02 3.37
CA SER A 195 0.98 2.33 4.53
C SER A 195 1.84 3.54 4.21
N PHE A 196 1.72 4.62 4.99
CA PHE A 196 2.52 5.83 4.86
C PHE A 196 3.52 5.95 6.00
N VAL A 197 4.80 6.02 5.68
CA VAL A 197 5.91 6.16 6.62
C VAL A 197 6.23 7.64 6.80
N PHE A 198 5.97 8.17 7.98
CA PHE A 198 6.42 9.50 8.39
C PHE A 198 7.81 9.43 9.02
N HIS A 199 8.63 10.42 8.69
CA HIS A 199 9.98 10.54 9.22
C HIS A 199 9.97 10.64 10.76
N GLU A 200 10.95 10.03 11.43
CA GLU A 200 11.03 9.98 12.91
C GLU A 200 11.02 11.36 13.59
N LYS A 201 11.54 12.38 12.89
CA LYS A 201 11.60 13.79 13.31
C LYS A 201 10.34 14.61 13.00
N THR A 202 9.26 13.98 12.50
CA THR A 202 8.03 14.72 12.21
C THR A 202 7.46 15.37 13.48
N GLU A 203 7.06 16.62 13.35
CA GLU A 203 6.33 17.39 14.36
C GLU A 203 4.88 17.65 13.92
N LEU A 204 4.42 16.96 12.85
CA LEU A 204 3.08 17.13 12.31
C LEU A 204 2.03 16.97 13.41
N TYR A 205 1.19 18.00 13.57
CA TYR A 205 0.17 18.09 14.64
C TYR A 205 0.72 17.83 16.05
N GLN A 206 1.98 18.18 16.32
CA GLN A 206 2.65 17.89 17.60
C GLN A 206 2.61 16.39 17.95
N ARG A 207 2.57 15.53 16.92
CA ARG A 207 2.48 14.07 17.05
C ARG A 207 1.22 13.58 17.78
N GLN A 208 0.16 14.39 17.76
CA GLN A 208 -1.14 14.01 18.31
C GLN A 208 -1.77 12.95 17.38
N GLU A 209 -1.92 11.73 17.89
CA GLU A 209 -2.31 10.56 17.10
C GLU A 209 -3.67 10.79 16.42
N SER A 210 -4.67 11.26 17.15
CA SER A 210 -6.02 11.50 16.62
C SER A 210 -6.05 12.50 15.47
N LEU A 211 -5.24 13.56 15.51
CA LEU A 211 -5.16 14.55 14.43
C LEU A 211 -4.46 13.97 13.21
N ILE A 212 -3.35 13.25 13.40
CA ILE A 212 -2.64 12.59 12.30
C ILE A 212 -3.59 11.60 11.60
N LEU A 213 -4.25 10.72 12.36
CA LEU A 213 -5.12 9.68 11.81
C LEU A 213 -6.33 10.27 11.10
N SER A 214 -7.06 11.18 11.75
CA SER A 214 -8.25 11.81 11.16
C SER A 214 -7.92 12.65 9.93
N SER A 215 -6.79 13.36 9.95
CA SER A 215 -6.31 14.13 8.81
C SER A 215 -5.91 13.24 7.64
N CYS A 216 -5.17 12.16 7.91
CA CYS A 216 -4.76 11.19 6.89
C CYS A 216 -5.97 10.49 6.24
N SER A 217 -6.90 9.95 7.04
CA SER A 217 -8.05 9.22 6.52
C SER A 217 -9.02 10.11 5.76
N SER A 218 -9.36 11.29 6.30
CA SER A 218 -10.28 12.23 5.66
C SER A 218 -9.70 12.80 4.36
N TYR A 219 -8.42 13.15 4.36
CA TYR A 219 -7.76 13.67 3.16
C TYR A 219 -7.63 12.60 2.07
N PHE A 220 -7.24 11.37 2.43
CA PHE A 220 -7.17 10.27 1.46
C PHE A 220 -8.54 9.95 0.86
N THR A 221 -9.60 9.95 1.69
CA THR A 221 -11.00 9.80 1.22
C THR A 221 -11.36 10.90 0.22
N SER A 222 -11.07 12.16 0.56
CA SER A 222 -11.35 13.30 -0.31
C SER A 222 -10.60 13.22 -1.64
N LEU A 223 -9.32 12.83 -1.63
CA LEU A 223 -8.52 12.63 -2.83
C LEU A 223 -9.10 11.52 -3.71
N TYR A 224 -9.44 10.37 -3.13
CA TYR A 224 -10.03 9.25 -3.85
C TYR A 224 -11.34 9.65 -4.54
N MET A 225 -12.22 10.36 -3.83
CA MET A 225 -13.48 10.86 -4.40
C MET A 225 -13.25 11.89 -5.50
N THR A 226 -12.35 12.86 -5.28
CA THR A 226 -12.06 13.93 -6.24
C THR A 226 -11.45 13.37 -7.53
N LYS A 227 -10.65 12.31 -7.41
CA LYS A 227 -10.02 11.64 -8.54
C LYS A 227 -10.87 10.55 -9.18
N TRP A 228 -11.99 10.16 -8.58
CA TRP A 228 -12.85 9.09 -9.08
C TRP A 228 -13.16 9.23 -10.57
N LYS A 229 -13.71 10.38 -11.01
CA LYS A 229 -14.11 10.62 -12.40
C LYS A 229 -12.95 10.66 -13.40
N GLU A 230 -11.71 10.88 -12.93
CA GLU A 230 -10.50 10.82 -13.77
C GLU A 230 -10.19 9.37 -14.19
N PHE A 231 -10.50 8.40 -13.31
CA PHE A 231 -10.23 6.98 -13.54
C PHE A 231 -11.47 6.19 -13.98
N PHE A 232 -12.66 6.57 -13.48
CA PHE A 232 -13.94 5.97 -13.78
C PHE A 232 -14.90 7.01 -14.40
N PRO A 233 -14.68 7.43 -15.66
CA PRO A 233 -15.46 8.48 -16.29
C PRO A 233 -16.94 8.11 -16.46
N TYR A 234 -17.23 6.83 -16.72
CA TYR A 234 -18.57 6.30 -16.99
C TYR A 234 -19.24 5.66 -15.78
N THR A 235 -18.53 5.47 -14.67
CA THR A 235 -19.09 4.89 -13.45
C THR A 235 -19.39 6.02 -12.46
N GLU A 236 -20.64 6.10 -12.00
CA GLU A 236 -20.98 6.99 -10.89
C GLU A 236 -20.49 6.43 -9.56
N LEU A 237 -20.08 7.32 -8.65
CA LEU A 237 -19.71 6.94 -7.30
C LEU A 237 -20.99 6.75 -6.48
N MET A 238 -21.49 5.51 -6.44
CA MET A 238 -22.77 5.16 -5.83
C MET A 238 -22.70 5.10 -4.30
N GLN A 239 -21.52 4.79 -3.76
CA GLN A 239 -21.26 4.77 -2.34
C GLN A 239 -20.01 5.60 -2.03
N THR A 240 -20.04 6.39 -0.97
CA THR A 240 -18.85 7.11 -0.49
C THR A 240 -17.83 6.10 0.05
N PRO A 241 -16.58 6.12 -0.44
CA PRO A 241 -15.55 5.24 0.11
C PRO A 241 -15.26 5.66 1.54
N ARG A 242 -15.08 4.68 2.42
CA ARG A 242 -14.69 4.93 3.81
C ARG A 242 -13.31 4.35 4.03
N PHE A 243 -12.43 5.15 4.59
CA PHE A 243 -11.08 4.73 4.96
C PHE A 243 -10.86 4.89 6.45
N GLU A 244 -10.33 3.85 7.08
CA GLU A 244 -9.90 3.86 8.48
C GLU A 244 -8.38 3.90 8.55
N ALA A 245 -7.88 4.70 9.49
CA ALA A 245 -6.45 4.88 9.70
C ALA A 245 -6.01 4.38 11.07
N GLU A 246 -4.88 3.70 11.13
CA GLU A 246 -4.20 3.28 12.35
C GLU A 246 -2.73 3.72 12.33
N ALA A 247 -2.17 4.03 13.50
CA ALA A 247 -0.79 4.45 13.65
C ALA A 247 0.03 3.37 14.36
N LEU A 248 1.16 3.01 13.76
CA LEU A 248 2.17 2.12 14.32
C LEU A 248 3.46 2.91 14.54
N CYS A 249 4.07 2.77 15.71
CA CYS A 249 5.30 3.48 16.05
C CYS A 249 6.49 2.52 16.11
N TYR A 250 7.54 2.83 15.37
CA TYR A 250 8.76 2.03 15.33
C TYR A 250 9.96 2.86 15.79
N PRO A 251 10.74 2.38 16.78
CA PRO A 251 11.86 3.15 17.34
C PRO A 251 13.12 3.13 16.46
N LYS A 252 13.19 2.24 15.47
CA LYS A 252 14.36 2.05 14.62
C LYS A 252 13.94 1.88 13.17
N LEU A 253 14.69 2.49 12.27
CA LEU A 253 14.46 2.39 10.83
C LEU A 253 14.49 0.94 10.32
N LYS A 254 15.37 0.09 10.87
CA LYS A 254 15.44 -1.33 10.51
C LYS A 254 14.10 -2.04 10.66
N ILE A 255 13.35 -1.74 11.72
CA ILE A 255 12.05 -2.36 11.99
C ILE A 255 10.99 -1.87 10.99
N VAL A 256 11.10 -0.62 10.53
CA VAL A 256 10.24 -0.08 9.46
C VAL A 256 10.50 -0.81 8.15
N CYS A 257 11.76 -1.04 7.78
CA CYS A 257 12.12 -1.83 6.60
C CYS A 257 11.57 -3.26 6.71
N GLU A 258 11.75 -3.93 7.84
CA GLU A 258 11.20 -5.27 8.08
C GLU A 258 9.67 -5.30 7.97
N TYR A 259 8.98 -4.27 8.50
CA TYR A 259 7.53 -4.11 8.33
C TYR A 259 7.13 -3.96 6.86
N LEU A 260 7.83 -3.13 6.09
CA LEU A 260 7.54 -2.93 4.65
C LEU A 260 7.81 -4.19 3.84
N SER A 261 8.92 -4.88 4.10
CA SER A 261 9.23 -6.17 3.48
C SER A 261 8.18 -7.22 3.83
N TRP A 262 7.70 -7.25 5.08
CA TRP A 262 6.58 -8.11 5.48
C TRP A 262 5.30 -7.78 4.69
N ARG A 263 4.94 -6.49 4.55
CA ARG A 263 3.77 -6.07 3.75
C ARG A 263 3.89 -6.48 2.28
N GLN A 264 5.09 -6.44 1.70
CA GLN A 264 5.30 -6.90 0.34
C GLN A 264 5.31 -8.44 0.23
N ALA A 265 5.86 -9.12 1.22
CA ALA A 265 5.76 -10.58 1.30
C ALA A 265 4.30 -11.03 1.40
N GLU A 266 3.42 -10.32 2.13
CA GLU A 266 1.97 -10.60 2.14
C GLU A 266 1.33 -10.46 0.75
N CYS A 267 1.77 -9.48 -0.04
CA CYS A 267 1.32 -9.30 -1.42
C CYS A 267 1.76 -10.48 -2.31
N HIS A 268 2.99 -10.96 -2.12
CA HIS A 268 3.55 -12.07 -2.90
C HIS A 268 3.08 -13.46 -2.45
N ALA A 269 2.90 -13.67 -1.16
CA ALA A 269 2.88 -14.99 -0.56
C ALA A 269 1.83 -15.11 0.56
N GLY A 270 0.87 -16.00 0.35
CA GLY A 270 0.16 -16.70 1.43
C GLY A 270 0.26 -18.20 1.21
N ASN A 271 1.43 -18.74 1.51
CA ASN A 271 1.63 -19.74 2.57
C ASN A 271 3.13 -20.05 2.76
N GLN A 272 3.76 -19.38 3.73
CA GLN A 272 4.94 -19.91 4.43
C GLN A 272 4.93 -19.65 5.95
N CYS A 273 3.82 -19.20 6.54
CA CYS A 273 3.71 -19.06 7.99
C CYS A 273 2.64 -20.01 8.56
N ASN A 274 2.97 -21.30 8.64
CA ASN A 274 2.42 -22.21 9.65
C ASN A 274 3.50 -23.08 10.30
N THR A 275 4.78 -22.72 10.20
CA THR A 275 5.88 -23.57 10.70
C THR A 275 6.93 -22.87 11.57
N ILE A 276 6.65 -21.68 12.14
CA ILE A 276 7.62 -20.98 13.01
C ILE A 276 7.14 -20.82 14.47
N HIS A 277 5.97 -21.32 14.85
CA HIS A 277 5.58 -21.37 16.28
C HIS A 277 5.35 -22.79 16.84
N ALA A 278 5.87 -23.82 16.19
CA ALA A 278 5.84 -25.20 16.72
C ALA A 278 7.13 -25.64 17.45
N PHE A 279 8.13 -24.76 17.61
CA PHE A 279 9.30 -25.05 18.43
C PHE A 279 9.66 -23.86 19.32
N GLY A 280 9.30 -23.99 20.60
CA GLY A 280 9.62 -23.07 21.68
C GLY A 280 8.72 -23.38 22.87
N CYS A 281 9.30 -24.05 23.85
CA CYS A 281 8.74 -24.59 25.10
C CYS A 281 7.51 -23.87 25.70
#